data_AF-A0A0F9T4G5-F1
#
_entry.id   AF-A0A0F9T4G5-F1
#
_cell.length_a   1.000
_cell.length_b   1.000
_cell.length_c   1.000
_cell.angle_alpha   90.00
_cell.angle_beta   90.00
_cell.angle_gamma   90.00
#
_symmetry.space_group_name_H-M   'P 1'
#
loop_
_entity.id
_entity.type
_entity.pdbx_description
1 polymer ?
#
loop_
_entity_poly.entity_id
_entity_poly.type
_entity_poly.pdbx_seq_one_letter_code
_entity_poly.pdbx_strand_id
1 'polypeptide(L)'
;MGAEQFESQCIAETAEDAFNRCVSQALYDYGHAGYTGTIAEKSDYTEVRVPEGLDLDTFLKWSAELEWGDVKDKIPPHHMAAVERAAAIYDDKWGPALCVQDPPTEPGQDPGWVFCGWASS
;
A
#
# COMPACT_ATOMS: atom_id res chain seq x y z
N MET A 1 2.70 -22.01 -5.34
CA MET A 1 3.87 -21.19 -4.97
C MET A 1 3.32 -19.95 -4.34
N GLY A 2 3.62 -19.74 -3.06
CA GLY A 2 2.87 -18.89 -2.14
C GLY A 2 3.26 -17.42 -2.22
N ALA A 3 2.30 -16.60 -2.60
CA ALA A 3 2.30 -15.17 -2.35
C ALA A 3 0.87 -14.78 -1.99
N GLU A 4 0.73 -13.79 -1.12
CA GLU A 4 -0.56 -13.28 -0.69
C GLU A 4 -0.53 -11.75 -0.74
N GLN A 5 -1.64 -11.15 -1.17
CA GLN A 5 -1.79 -9.71 -1.18
C GLN A 5 -2.10 -9.24 0.23
N PHE A 6 -1.51 -8.12 0.63
CA PHE A 6 -1.86 -7.48 1.87
C PHE A 6 -2.19 -6.01 1.65
N GLU A 7 -2.99 -5.50 2.57
CA GLU A 7 -3.24 -4.09 2.77
C GLU A 7 -3.24 -3.83 4.27
N SER A 8 -2.62 -2.74 4.70
CA SER A 8 -2.56 -2.35 6.10
C SER A 8 -2.61 -0.84 6.19
N GLN A 9 -3.45 -0.31 7.09
CA GLN A 9 -3.63 1.12 7.27
C GLN A 9 -3.36 1.50 8.72
N CYS A 10 -2.61 2.59 8.91
CA CYS A 10 -2.31 3.15 10.22
C CYS A 10 -2.40 4.68 10.19
N ILE A 11 -2.88 5.28 11.29
CA ILE A 11 -2.86 6.72 11.51
C ILE A 11 -1.61 7.06 12.32
N ALA A 12 -0.78 7.97 11.80
CA ALA A 12 0.40 8.51 12.47
C ALA A 12 0.89 9.80 11.77
N GLU A 13 1.66 10.62 12.48
CA GLU A 13 2.25 11.86 11.95
C GLU A 13 3.14 11.60 10.71
N THR A 14 3.90 10.50 10.73
CA THR A 14 4.85 10.13 9.67
C THR A 14 4.59 8.74 9.10
N ALA A 15 5.04 8.51 7.85
CA ALA A 15 4.98 7.20 7.21
C ALA A 15 5.78 6.15 7.98
N GLU A 16 6.92 6.53 8.56
CA GLU A 16 7.78 5.62 9.33
C GLU A 16 7.07 5.15 10.61
N ASP A 17 6.44 6.06 11.35
CA ASP A 17 5.68 5.70 12.55
C ASP A 17 4.49 4.80 12.19
N ALA A 18 3.79 5.12 11.09
CA ALA A 18 2.68 4.30 10.61
C ALA A 18 3.13 2.90 10.18
N PHE A 19 4.25 2.80 9.47
CA PHE A 19 4.82 1.52 9.03
C PHE A 19 5.19 0.66 10.23
N ASN A 20 5.98 1.20 11.17
CA ASN A 20 6.39 0.50 12.38
C ASN A 20 5.19 0.05 13.21
N ARG A 21 4.14 0.87 13.29
CA ARG A 21 2.88 0.53 13.97
C ARG A 21 2.15 -0.62 13.29
N CYS A 22 2.01 -0.58 11.97
CA CYS A 22 1.35 -1.61 11.19
C CYS A 22 2.12 -2.95 11.23
N VAL A 23 3.46 -2.91 11.15
CA VAL A 23 4.32 -4.10 11.35
C VAL A 23 4.17 -4.65 12.76
N SER A 24 4.24 -3.79 13.79
CA SER A 24 4.08 -4.21 15.18
C SER A 24 2.71 -4.83 15.46
N GLN A 25 1.66 -4.28 14.86
CA GLN A 25 0.30 -4.80 14.95
C GLN A 25 0.20 -6.18 14.28
N ALA A 26 0.70 -6.33 13.05
CA ALA A 26 0.72 -7.62 12.35
C ALA A 26 1.53 -8.69 13.12
N LEU A 27 2.66 -8.29 13.73
CA LEU A 27 3.47 -9.16 14.59
C LEU A 27 2.81 -9.47 15.94
N TYR A 28 1.94 -8.61 16.45
CA TYR A 28 1.14 -8.89 17.64
C TYR A 28 0.03 -9.89 17.33
N ASP A 29 -0.67 -9.68 16.20
CA ASP A 29 -1.76 -10.53 15.73
C ASP A 29 -1.29 -11.95 15.34
N TYR A 30 0.01 -12.12 15.07
CA TYR A 30 0.72 -13.40 14.92
C TYR A 30 0.44 -14.41 16.04
N GLY A 31 0.15 -13.95 17.27
CA GLY A 31 -0.25 -14.82 18.38
C GLY A 31 -1.62 -15.51 18.20
N HIS A 32 -2.41 -15.05 17.22
CA HIS A 32 -3.82 -15.42 17.06
C HIS A 32 -4.27 -15.71 15.60
N ALA A 33 -3.54 -15.29 14.54
CA ALA A 33 -4.03 -15.36 13.15
C ALA A 33 -3.04 -15.82 12.03
N GLY A 34 -1.72 -15.88 12.26
CA GLY A 34 -0.72 -16.25 11.23
C GLY A 34 0.26 -15.11 10.86
N TYR A 35 1.36 -15.41 10.17
CA TYR A 35 2.50 -14.49 9.88
C TYR A 35 2.63 -14.13 8.41
N THR A 36 2.55 -15.14 7.56
CA THR A 36 2.87 -15.05 6.15
C THR A 36 1.77 -14.31 5.39
N GLY A 37 2.14 -13.58 4.34
CA GLY A 37 1.18 -12.83 3.55
C GLY A 37 0.78 -11.48 4.13
N THR A 38 1.57 -10.90 5.04
CA THR A 38 1.26 -9.62 5.71
C THR A 38 2.40 -8.60 5.59
N ILE A 39 2.13 -7.36 6.01
CA ILE A 39 3.16 -6.29 6.09
C ILE A 39 4.35 -6.66 6.99
N ALA A 40 4.20 -7.62 7.91
CA ALA A 40 5.28 -8.06 8.79
C ALA A 40 6.48 -8.69 8.05
N GLU A 41 6.29 -9.07 6.78
CA GLU A 41 7.36 -9.58 5.92
C GLU A 41 8.11 -8.47 5.17
N LYS A 42 7.62 -7.24 5.21
CA LYS A 42 8.27 -6.10 4.56
C LYS A 42 9.25 -5.45 5.53
N SER A 43 10.47 -5.17 5.05
CA SER A 43 11.49 -4.46 5.82
C SER A 43 11.53 -2.95 5.52
N ASP A 44 10.86 -2.51 4.47
CA ASP A 44 10.89 -1.12 4.00
C ASP A 44 9.62 -0.79 3.20
N TYR A 45 9.42 0.49 2.90
CA TYR A 45 8.32 1.01 2.10
C TYR A 45 8.80 2.06 1.09
N THR A 46 8.01 2.28 0.04
CA THR A 46 8.23 3.37 -0.91
C THR A 46 6.99 4.22 -1.03
N GLU A 47 7.13 5.49 -0.64
CA GLU A 47 6.06 6.47 -0.75
C GLU A 47 5.79 6.87 -2.20
N VAL A 48 4.52 6.80 -2.59
CA VAL A 48 4.00 7.33 -3.84
C VAL A 48 2.83 8.25 -3.52
N ARG A 49 2.82 9.44 -4.11
CA ARG A 49 1.73 10.40 -3.94
C ARG A 49 0.58 10.07 -4.89
N VAL A 50 -0.64 10.15 -4.37
CA VAL A 50 -1.85 10.13 -5.21
C VAL A 50 -1.81 11.34 -6.17
N PRO A 51 -1.99 11.13 -7.48
CA PRO A 51 -2.13 12.22 -8.43
C PRO A 51 -3.28 13.17 -8.09
N GLU A 52 -3.13 14.46 -8.39
CA GLU A 52 -4.21 15.43 -8.20
C GLU A 52 -5.48 15.02 -8.95
N GLY A 53 -6.63 15.12 -8.29
CA GLY A 53 -7.94 14.79 -8.88
C GLY A 53 -8.27 13.30 -8.95
N LEU A 54 -7.38 12.43 -8.44
CA LEU A 54 -7.64 10.99 -8.28
C LEU A 54 -7.92 10.68 -6.80
N ASP A 55 -8.92 9.85 -6.52
CA ASP A 55 -9.16 9.36 -5.18
C ASP A 55 -8.21 8.20 -4.82
N LEU A 56 -7.95 8.05 -3.51
CA LEU A 56 -7.01 7.07 -2.99
C LEU A 56 -7.40 5.63 -3.35
N ASP A 57 -8.68 5.27 -3.20
CA ASP A 57 -9.18 3.91 -3.46
C ASP A 57 -9.00 3.52 -4.93
N THR A 58 -9.39 4.40 -5.85
CA THR A 58 -9.17 4.21 -7.29
C THR A 58 -7.68 4.11 -7.63
N PHE A 59 -6.82 4.93 -7.01
CA PHE A 59 -5.38 4.86 -7.24
C PHE A 59 -4.79 3.53 -6.78
N LEU A 60 -5.14 3.07 -5.58
CA LEU A 60 -4.68 1.78 -5.05
C LEU A 60 -5.19 0.62 -5.90
N LYS A 61 -6.47 0.64 -6.26
CA LYS A 61 -7.08 -0.37 -7.15
C LYS A 61 -6.36 -0.44 -8.49
N TRP A 62 -6.15 0.68 -9.16
CA TRP A 62 -5.45 0.70 -10.44
C TRP A 62 -4.02 0.21 -10.31
N SER A 63 -3.34 0.52 -9.20
CA SER A 63 -1.98 0.04 -8.93
C SER A 63 -1.93 -1.47 -8.73
N ALA A 64 -2.88 -2.04 -7.99
CA ALA A 64 -2.96 -3.49 -7.73
C ALA A 64 -3.40 -4.30 -8.97
N GLU A 65 -4.25 -3.73 -9.82
CA GLU A 65 -4.86 -4.42 -10.96
C GLU A 65 -4.16 -4.14 -12.30
N LEU A 66 -3.12 -3.30 -12.37
CA LEU A 66 -2.53 -2.88 -13.65
C LEU A 66 -2.04 -4.05 -14.51
N GLU A 67 -1.32 -4.99 -13.90
CA GLU A 67 -0.71 -6.12 -14.60
C GLU A 67 -1.66 -7.31 -14.77
N TRP A 68 -2.60 -7.48 -13.82
CA TRP A 68 -3.40 -8.71 -13.69
C TRP A 68 -4.90 -8.52 -13.93
N GLY A 69 -5.37 -7.28 -14.05
CA GLY A 69 -6.78 -6.93 -14.17
C GLY A 69 -7.12 -6.11 -15.42
N ASP A 70 -8.40 -5.78 -15.55
CA ASP A 70 -8.95 -5.06 -16.70
C ASP A 70 -9.09 -3.55 -16.41
N VAL A 71 -8.01 -2.90 -15.96
CA VAL A 71 -8.00 -1.47 -15.60
C VAL A 71 -7.24 -0.58 -16.58
N LYS A 72 -6.32 -1.13 -17.38
CA LYS A 72 -5.39 -0.34 -18.21
C LYS A 72 -6.09 0.68 -19.11
N ASP A 73 -7.16 0.27 -19.79
CA ASP A 73 -7.93 1.15 -20.69
C ASP A 73 -8.82 2.18 -19.95
N LYS A 74 -8.96 2.05 -18.63
CA LYS A 74 -9.73 2.96 -17.77
C LYS A 74 -8.87 4.06 -17.17
N ILE A 75 -7.54 3.94 -17.21
CA ILE A 75 -6.61 4.89 -16.61
C ILE A 75 -6.38 6.06 -17.59
N PRO A 76 -6.73 7.30 -17.21
CA PRO A 76 -6.43 8.47 -18.04
C PRO A 76 -4.91 8.60 -18.28
N PRO A 77 -4.47 9.01 -19.48
CA PRO A 77 -3.03 9.09 -19.82
C PRO A 77 -2.20 9.96 -18.85
N HIS A 78 -2.81 10.98 -18.24
CA HIS A 78 -2.13 11.86 -17.28
C HIS A 78 -1.94 11.22 -15.89
N HIS A 79 -2.63 10.12 -15.57
CA HIS A 79 -2.43 9.34 -14.35
C HIS A 79 -1.54 8.10 -14.56
N MET A 80 -1.40 7.63 -15.82
CA MET A 80 -0.72 6.37 -16.15
C MET A 80 0.67 6.25 -15.54
N ALA A 81 1.53 7.26 -15.68
CA ALA A 81 2.91 7.17 -15.17
C ALA A 81 2.99 7.00 -13.64
N ALA A 82 2.04 7.59 -12.89
CA ALA A 82 1.98 7.43 -11.44
C ALA A 82 1.47 6.04 -11.05
N VAL A 83 0.46 5.54 -11.77
CA VAL A 83 -0.07 4.18 -11.56
C VAL A 83 0.96 3.12 -11.93
N GLU A 84 1.66 3.25 -13.05
CA GLU A 84 2.74 2.33 -13.45
C GLU A 84 3.84 2.26 -12.39
N ARG A 85 4.24 3.41 -11.83
CA ARG A 85 5.21 3.45 -10.73
C ARG A 85 4.71 2.72 -9.49
N ALA A 86 3.47 2.97 -9.09
CA ALA A 86 2.88 2.33 -7.92
C ALA A 86 2.69 0.82 -8.13
N ALA A 87 2.23 0.41 -9.32
CA ALA A 87 2.06 -0.99 -9.70
C ALA A 87 3.39 -1.75 -9.68
N ALA A 88 4.48 -1.15 -10.18
CA ALA A 88 5.79 -1.78 -10.14
C ALA A 88 6.29 -2.05 -8.71
N ILE A 89 5.95 -1.17 -7.75
CA ILE A 89 6.26 -1.39 -6.32
C ILE A 89 5.33 -2.43 -5.72
N TYR A 90 4.03 -2.33 -6.01
CA TYR A 90 3.01 -3.26 -5.52
C TYR A 90 3.32 -4.70 -5.94
N ASP A 91 3.70 -4.91 -7.20
CA ASP A 91 3.98 -6.23 -7.79
C ASP A 91 5.33 -6.81 -7.32
N ASP A 92 6.21 -6.00 -6.73
CA ASP A 92 7.47 -6.47 -6.17
C ASP A 92 7.28 -7.14 -4.81
N LYS A 93 7.06 -8.46 -4.88
CA LYS A 93 6.95 -9.34 -3.71
C LYS A 93 8.13 -9.23 -2.75
N TRP A 94 9.35 -9.09 -3.25
CA TRP A 94 10.57 -9.10 -2.43
C TRP A 94 11.06 -7.70 -2.08
N GLY A 95 10.58 -6.70 -2.82
CA GLY A 95 10.84 -5.29 -2.59
C GLY A 95 10.00 -4.68 -1.47
N PRO A 96 10.09 -3.35 -1.32
CA PRO A 96 9.37 -2.60 -0.30
C PRO A 96 7.85 -2.67 -0.48
N ALA A 97 7.09 -2.36 0.58
CA ALA A 97 5.66 -2.11 0.44
C ALA A 97 5.41 -0.82 -0.37
N LEU A 98 4.33 -0.78 -1.16
CA LEU A 98 3.80 0.48 -1.65
C LEU A 98 3.21 1.25 -0.47
N CYS A 99 3.61 2.51 -0.29
CA CYS A 99 3.05 3.40 0.73
C CYS A 99 2.35 4.60 0.07
N VAL A 100 1.13 4.88 0.49
CA VAL A 100 0.35 6.03 0.02
C VAL A 100 -0.28 6.74 1.21
N GLN A 101 -0.18 8.07 1.23
CA GLN A 101 -0.78 8.90 2.27
C GLN A 101 -2.28 9.07 2.02
N ASP A 102 -3.07 8.88 3.07
CA ASP A 102 -4.48 9.25 3.16
C ASP A 102 -4.60 10.55 3.97
N PRO A 103 -4.87 11.70 3.31
CA PRO A 103 -4.86 12.99 3.99
C PRO A 103 -5.97 13.07 5.06
N PRO A 104 -5.73 13.76 6.19
CA PRO A 104 -6.73 13.87 7.25
C PRO A 104 -7.98 14.61 6.77
N THR A 105 -9.13 14.19 7.27
CA THR A 105 -10.42 14.81 6.92
C THR A 105 -10.71 16.06 7.75
N GLU A 106 -10.09 16.20 8.93
CA GLU A 106 -10.24 17.35 9.82
C GLU A 106 -8.89 17.99 10.21
N PRO A 107 -8.84 19.32 10.40
CA PRO A 107 -7.63 19.99 10.88
C PRO A 107 -7.17 19.47 12.25
N GLY A 108 -5.87 19.19 12.38
CA GLY A 108 -5.26 18.72 13.63
C GLY A 108 -5.34 17.21 13.86
N GLN A 109 -5.87 16.45 12.90
CA GLN A 109 -5.71 14.99 12.87
C GLN A 109 -4.43 14.60 12.15
N ASP A 110 -3.79 13.54 12.65
CA ASP A 110 -2.70 12.86 11.95
C ASP A 110 -3.21 12.25 10.64
N PRO A 111 -2.40 12.22 9.58
CA PRO A 111 -2.76 11.54 8.34
C PRO A 111 -2.88 10.03 8.53
N GLY A 112 -3.66 9.40 7.66
CA GLY A 112 -3.61 7.97 7.43
C GLY A 112 -2.48 7.60 6.47
N TRP A 113 -2.01 6.37 6.57
CA TRP A 113 -1.03 5.79 5.65
C TRP A 113 -1.46 4.37 5.30
N VAL A 114 -1.52 4.09 4.01
CA VAL A 114 -1.85 2.77 3.48
C VAL A 114 -0.59 2.11 2.96
N PHE A 115 -0.35 0.87 3.37
CA PHE A 115 0.73 0.01 2.93
C PHE A 115 0.15 -1.22 2.24
N CYS A 116 0.59 -1.52 1.03
CA CYS A 116 0.07 -2.66 0.28
C CYS A 116 1.11 -3.27 -0.67
N GLY A 117 0.82 -4.47 -1.16
CA GLY A 117 1.63 -5.20 -2.13
C GLY A 117 1.55 -6.71 -1.92
N TRP A 118 2.50 -7.43 -2.52
CA TRP A 118 2.65 -8.87 -2.30
C TRP A 118 3.59 -9.20 -1.15
N ALA A 119 3.23 -10.22 -0.39
CA ALA A 119 4.03 -10.84 0.66
C ALA A 119 4.19 -12.35 0.38
N SER A 120 5.17 -12.99 1.00
CA SER A 120 5.40 -14.44 0.85
C SER A 120 4.41 -15.27 1.64
N SER A 121 3.99 -16.42 1.09
CA SER A 121 3.18 -17.40 1.81
C SER A 121 3.73 -18.81 1.81
#